data_AF-A0A928MVY7-F1
#
_entry.id   AF-A0A928MVY7-F1
#
_cell.length_a   1.000
_cell.length_b   1.000
_cell.length_c   1.000
_cell.angle_alpha   90.00
_cell.angle_beta   90.00
_cell.angle_gamma   90.00
#
_symmetry.space_group_name_H-M   'P 1'
#
loop_
_entity.id
_entity.type
_entity.pdbx_description
1 polymer ?
#
loop_
_entity_poly.entity_id
_entity_poly.type
_entity_poly.pdbx_seq_one_letter_code
_entity_poly.pdbx_strand_id
1 'polypeptide(L)'
;MYKLDRTRKMKIISGGLTVIFLVLFVRGFAGGGYEIIKYGFMNEPLASIMMVSSLFCAVICALGFFALNALEKDIAEWLEILEKETENKK
;
A
#
# COMPACT_ATOMS: atom_id res chain seq x y z
N MET A 1 14.54 -17.48 10.06
CA MET A 1 13.73 -16.44 9.36
C MET A 1 14.64 -15.25 9.10
N TYR A 2 15.10 -15.09 7.85
CA TYR A 2 15.98 -13.99 7.45
C TYR A 2 15.28 -12.65 7.71
N LYS A 3 15.78 -11.89 8.68
CA LYS A 3 15.24 -10.56 9.02
C LYS A 3 15.68 -9.58 7.94
N LEU A 4 14.90 -9.42 6.88
CA LEU A 4 15.03 -8.24 6.02
C LEU A 4 14.45 -7.03 6.76
N ASP A 5 15.22 -6.49 7.72
CA ASP A 5 14.83 -5.31 8.51
C ASP A 5 14.46 -4.11 7.62
N ARG A 6 15.06 -4.02 6.43
CA ARG A 6 14.73 -2.98 5.44
C ARG A 6 13.34 -3.17 4.83
N THR A 7 12.98 -4.40 4.45
CA THR A 7 11.66 -4.73 3.89
C THR A 7 10.57 -4.56 4.92
N ARG A 8 10.83 -4.94 6.18
CA ARG A 8 9.91 -4.74 7.30
C ARG A 8 9.62 -3.26 7.56
N LYS A 9 10.65 -2.40 7.55
CA LYS A 9 10.48 -0.95 7.67
C LYS A 9 9.68 -0.37 6.50
N MET A 10 9.97 -0.78 5.26
CA MET A 10 9.20 -0.33 4.09
C MET A 10 7.73 -0.74 4.16
N LYS A 11 7.41 -1.96 4.60
CA LYS A 11 6.04 -2.41 4.81
C LYS A 11 5.29 -1.55 5.82
N ILE A 12 5.92 -1.23 6.95
CA ILE A 12 5.31 -0.37 7.98
C ILE A 12 5.04 1.03 7.43
N ILE A 13 6.00 1.61 6.70
CA ILE A 13 5.86 2.93 6.08
C ILE A 13 4.73 2.92 5.04
N SER A 14 4.73 1.95 4.13
CA SER A 14 3.72 1.79 3.09
C SER A 14 2.32 1.58 3.66
N GLY A 15 2.18 0.75 4.70
CA GLY A 15 0.92 0.57 5.42
C GLY A 15 0.45 1.87 6.08
N GLY A 16 1.35 2.58 6.77
CA GLY A 16 1.04 3.87 7.41
C GLY A 16 0.59 4.94 6.40
N LEU A 17 1.31 5.09 5.29
CA LEU A 17 0.94 6.00 4.20
C LEU A 17 -0.43 5.64 3.60
N THR A 18 -0.73 4.36 3.43
CA THR A 18 -2.05 3.91 2.95
C THR A 18 -3.16 4.40 3.87
N VAL A 19 -3.00 4.26 5.19
CA VAL A 19 -3.99 4.74 6.16
C VAL A 19 -4.16 6.26 6.10
N ILE A 20 -3.06 7.02 6.02
CA ILE A 20 -3.10 8.48 5.91
C ILE A 20 -3.86 8.91 4.65
N PHE A 21 -3.58 8.29 3.51
CA PHE A 21 -4.27 8.59 2.26
C PHE A 21 -5.75 8.22 2.31
N LEU A 22 -6.13 7.13 2.98
CA LEU A 22 -7.54 6.80 3.20
C LEU A 22 -8.26 7.84 4.07
N VAL A 23 -7.60 8.39 5.10
CA VAL A 23 -8.17 9.47 5.91
C VAL A 23 -8.39 10.73 5.07
N LEU A 24 -7.41 11.10 4.23
CA LEU A 24 -7.54 12.22 3.30
C LEU A 24 -8.66 11.99 2.27
N PHE A 25 -8.84 10.75 1.79
CA PHE A 25 -9.93 10.38 0.91
C PHE A 25 -11.29 10.63 1.57
N VAL A 26 -11.49 10.14 2.80
CA VAL A 26 -12.74 10.34 3.56
C VAL A 26 -13.00 11.83 3.79
N ARG A 27 -11.95 12.61 4.09
CA ARG A 27 -12.07 14.06 4.28
C ARG A 27 -12.46 14.78 2.98
N GLY A 28 -11.91 14.37 1.84
CA GLY A 28 -12.26 14.92 0.52
C GLY A 28 -13.68 14.56 0.11
N PHE A 29 -14.10 13.33 0.41
CA PHE A 29 -15.48 12.87 0.19
C PHE A 29 -16.49 13.69 1.00
N ALA A 30 -16.24 13.88 2.30
CA ALA A 30 -17.10 14.67 3.17
C ALA A 30 -17.10 16.17 2.86
N GLY A 31 -15.98 16.70 2.35
CA GLY A 31 -15.82 18.11 2.00
C GLY A 31 -16.38 18.53 0.63
N GLY A 32 -17.03 17.63 -0.10
CA GLY A 32 -17.67 17.96 -1.38
C GLY A 32 -17.46 16.93 -2.50
N GLY A 33 -16.58 15.94 -2.30
CA GLY A 33 -16.38 14.86 -3.27
C GLY A 33 -17.61 13.98 -3.47
N TYR A 34 -18.49 13.88 -2.48
CA TYR A 34 -19.78 13.18 -2.59
C TYR A 34 -20.65 13.74 -3.73
N GLU A 35 -20.59 15.04 -3.97
CA GLU A 35 -21.43 15.70 -4.97
C GLU A 35 -21.08 15.26 -6.39
N ILE A 36 -19.81 14.97 -6.66
CA ILE A 36 -19.39 14.40 -7.95
C ILE A 36 -20.04 13.04 -8.16
N ILE A 37 -19.96 12.17 -7.15
CA ILE A 37 -20.40 10.78 -7.28
C ILE A 37 -21.92 10.71 -7.45
N LYS A 38 -22.65 11.59 -6.77
CA LYS A 38 -24.11 11.57 -6.77
C LYS A 38 -24.75 12.41 -7.87
N TYR A 39 -24.20 13.58 -8.16
CA TYR A 39 -24.83 14.57 -9.03
C TYR A 39 -24.06 14.83 -10.32
N GLY A 40 -22.83 14.31 -10.45
CA GLY A 40 -21.98 14.52 -11.62
C GLY A 40 -21.43 15.95 -11.75
N PHE A 41 -21.63 16.79 -10.73
CA PHE A 41 -21.17 18.18 -10.69
C PHE A 41 -20.22 18.40 -9.52
N MET A 42 -19.28 19.33 -9.71
CA MET A 42 -18.18 19.57 -8.79
C MET A 42 -18.28 21.00 -8.25
N ASN A 43 -18.88 21.14 -7.05
CA ASN A 43 -19.06 22.45 -6.41
C ASN A 43 -17.79 22.87 -5.65
N GLU A 44 -17.10 21.89 -5.04
CA GLU A 44 -15.82 22.04 -4.36
C GLU A 44 -14.71 21.28 -5.12
N PRO A 45 -14.04 21.91 -6.11
CA PRO A 45 -13.07 21.22 -6.96
C PRO A 45 -11.82 20.77 -6.20
N LEU A 46 -11.39 21.49 -5.17
CA LEU A 46 -10.23 21.11 -4.36
C LEU A 46 -10.50 19.86 -3.51
N ALA A 47 -11.64 19.80 -2.82
CA ALA A 47 -12.03 18.63 -2.02
C ALA A 47 -12.15 17.37 -2.89
N SER A 48 -12.67 17.56 -4.10
CA SER A 48 -12.83 16.56 -5.14
C SER A 48 -11.51 16.01 -5.67
N ILE A 49 -10.58 16.90 -6.03
CA ILE A 49 -9.22 16.52 -6.45
C ILE A 49 -8.50 15.80 -5.31
N MET A 50 -8.62 16.30 -4.08
CA MET A 50 -8.05 15.66 -2.90
C MET A 50 -8.60 14.25 -2.71
N MET A 51 -9.91 14.04 -2.86
CA MET A 51 -10.54 12.73 -2.77
C MET A 51 -9.94 11.77 -3.81
N VAL A 52 -9.97 12.12 -5.09
CA VAL A 52 -9.53 11.21 -6.17
C VAL A 52 -8.02 10.93 -6.09
N SER A 53 -7.20 11.96 -5.87
CA SER A 53 -5.75 11.81 -5.76
C SER A 53 -5.33 10.95 -4.56
N SER A 54 -5.93 11.18 -3.39
CA SER A 54 -5.63 10.40 -2.19
C SER A 54 -6.10 8.95 -2.33
N LEU A 55 -7.24 8.69 -3.00
CA LEU A 55 -7.67 7.33 -3.31
C LEU A 55 -6.65 6.61 -4.20
N PHE A 56 -6.19 7.26 -5.28
CA PHE A 56 -5.17 6.69 -6.16
C PHE A 56 -3.87 6.39 -5.42
N CYS A 57 -3.39 7.33 -4.59
CA CYS A 57 -2.20 7.12 -3.76
C CYS A 57 -2.39 5.97 -2.76
N ALA A 58 -3.56 5.86 -2.12
CA ALA A 58 -3.87 4.75 -1.22
C ALA A 58 -3.81 3.40 -1.93
N VAL A 59 -4.40 3.30 -3.14
CA VAL A 59 -4.38 2.07 -3.95
C VAL A 59 -2.96 1.69 -4.32
N ILE A 60 -2.15 2.63 -4.81
CA ILE A 60 -0.74 2.36 -5.17
C ILE A 60 0.05 1.90 -3.94
N CYS A 61 -0.12 2.56 -2.79
CA CYS A 61 0.56 2.16 -1.56
C CYS A 61 0.12 0.77 -1.10
N ALA A 62 -1.18 0.44 -1.18
CA ALA A 62 -1.69 -0.87 -0.82
C ALA A 62 -1.13 -1.97 -1.74
N LEU A 63 -1.10 -1.73 -3.06
CA LEU A 63 -0.48 -2.65 -4.02
C LEU A 63 1.00 -2.84 -3.73
N GLY A 64 1.74 -1.77 -3.43
CA GLY A 64 3.13 -1.85 -3.01
C GLY A 64 3.32 -2.68 -1.74
N PHE A 65 2.44 -2.53 -0.75
CA PHE A 65 2.45 -3.33 0.47
C PHE A 65 2.24 -4.82 0.18
N PHE A 66 1.26 -5.17 -0.67
CA PHE A 66 1.02 -6.57 -1.06
C PHE A 66 2.19 -7.14 -1.87
N ALA A 67 2.75 -6.38 -2.80
CA ALA A 67 3.91 -6.79 -3.59
C ALA A 67 5.14 -7.06 -2.70
N LEU A 68 5.43 -6.20 -1.73
CA LEU A 68 6.50 -6.43 -0.75
C LEU A 68 6.22 -7.64 0.15
N ASN A 69 4.95 -7.93 0.47
CA ASN A 69 4.57 -9.13 1.20
C ASN A 69 4.79 -10.40 0.39
N ALA A 70 4.40 -10.41 -0.88
CA ALA A 70 4.65 -11.54 -1.78
C ALA A 70 6.16 -11.75 -1.97
N LEU A 71 6.90 -10.69 -2.29
CA LEU A 71 8.35 -10.76 -2.51
C LEU A 71 9.11 -11.28 -1.29
N GLU A 72 8.72 -10.88 -0.07
CA GLU A 72 9.35 -11.38 1.15
C GLU A 72 9.10 -12.88 1.36
N LYS A 73 7.91 -13.38 1.00
CA LYS A 73 7.60 -14.81 1.05
C LYS A 73 8.41 -15.60 0.03
N ASP A 74 8.45 -15.12 -1.21
CA ASP A 74 9.20 -15.80 -2.29
C ASP A 74 10.68 -15.87 -1.93
N ILE A 75 11.28 -14.77 -1.47
CA ILE A 75 12.69 -14.75 -1.05
C ILE A 75 12.94 -15.72 0.11
N ALA A 76 12.02 -15.81 1.08
CA ALA A 76 12.14 -16.72 2.21
C ALA A 76 12.09 -18.19 1.77
N GLU A 77 11.19 -18.56 0.84
CA GLU A 77 11.13 -19.92 0.28
C GLU A 77 12.41 -20.28 -0.49
N TRP A 78 12.90 -19.38 -1.34
CA TRP A 78 14.14 -19.60 -2.09
C TRP A 78 15.35 -19.77 -1.16
N LEU A 79 15.42 -18.99 -0.08
CA LEU A 79 16.49 -19.12 0.92
C LEU A 79 16.41 -20.46 1.67
N GLU A 80 15.21 -20.93 2.03
CA GLU A 80 15.04 -22.22 2.71
C GLU A 80 15.47 -23.40 1.81
N ILE A 81 15.18 -23.32 0.50
CA ILE A 81 15.63 -24.31 -0.48
C ILE A 81 17.17 -24.35 -0.55
N LEU A 82 17.81 -23.18 -0.65
CA LEU A 82 19.27 -23.07 -0.70
C LEU A 82 19.95 -23.58 0.58
N GLU A 83 19.34 -23.33 1.74
CA GLU A 83 19.86 -23.81 3.03
C GLU A 83 19.82 -25.34 3.10
N LYS A 84 18.69 -25.96 2.69
CA LYS A 84 18.54 -27.42 2.63
C LYS A 84 19.50 -28.08 1.63
N GLU A 85 19.74 -27.47 0.47
CA GLU A 85 20.72 -27.98 -0.49
C GLU A 85 22.16 -27.89 0.02
N THR A 86 22.47 -26.86 0.81
CA THR A 86 23.80 -26.67 1.40
C THR A 86 24.06 -27.69 2.51
N GLU A 87 23.06 -28.02 3.33
CA GLU A 87 23.17 -29.09 4.33
C GLU A 87 23.32 -30.47 3.71
N ASN A 88 22.60 -30.78 2.63
CA ASN A 88 22.68 -32.09 1.96
C ASN A 88 24.01 -32.35 1.23
N LYS A 89 24.82 -31.30 1.02
CA LYS A 89 26.16 -31.39 0.40
C LYS A 89 27.31 -31.51 1.42
N LYS A 90 27.02 -31.45 2.72
CA LYS A 90 27.98 -31.68 3.81
C LYS A 90 27.87 -33.10 4.35
#